data_AF-F8VP66-F1
#
_entry.id   AF-F8VP66-F1
#
_cell.length_a   1.000
_cell.length_b   1.000
_cell.length_c   1.000
_cell.angle_alpha   90.00
_cell.angle_beta   90.00
_cell.angle_gamma   90.00
#
_symmetry.space_group_name_H-M   'P 1'
#
loop_
_entity.id
_entity.type
_entity.pdbx_description
1 polymer ?
#
loop_
_entity_poly.entity_id
_entity_poly.type
_entity_poly.pdbx_seq_one_letter_code
_entity_poly.pdbx_strand_id
1 'polypeptide(L)'
;MFEAIGFLAIKLGVIPSDFSYAGLKDKKAITYQAMVVRKVTPERLKNIEKEIEKKRMNVFNIRSVDDSLRLGQLKGNHFDIVIRNLKKQINDSANLRERIMEAIENVKKKGFVNYYGPQRFGKGRKVHTDQIGLALLKNEMMKAIKLFLTPEDL
;
A
#
# COMPACT_ATOMS: atom_id res chain seq x y z
N MET A 1 1.87 -7.64 1.43
CA MET A 1 0.59 -8.22 1.90
C MET A 1 0.31 -9.59 1.30
N PHE A 2 0.14 -9.74 -0.02
CA PHE A 2 -0.16 -11.07 -0.60
C PHE A 2 0.90 -12.13 -0.26
N GLU A 3 2.18 -11.76 -0.28
CA GLU A 3 3.29 -12.61 0.18
C GLU A 3 3.11 -13.05 1.66
N ALA A 4 2.67 -12.13 2.54
CA ALA A 4 2.40 -12.41 3.95
C ALA A 4 1.21 -13.36 4.13
N ILE A 5 0.10 -13.09 3.43
CA ILE A 5 -1.09 -13.96 3.45
C ILE A 5 -0.75 -15.35 2.93
N GLY A 6 -0.01 -15.45 1.82
CA GLY A 6 0.41 -16.74 1.26
C GLY A 6 1.25 -17.55 2.26
N PHE A 7 2.21 -16.90 2.91
CA PHE A 7 3.01 -17.54 3.96
C PHE A 7 2.15 -18.02 5.14
N LEU A 8 1.29 -17.16 5.68
CA LEU A 8 0.43 -17.49 6.82
C LEU A 8 -0.58 -18.60 6.48
N ALA A 9 -1.15 -18.56 5.27
CA ALA A 9 -2.08 -19.57 4.77
C ALA A 9 -1.43 -20.97 4.77
N ILE A 10 -0.21 -21.08 4.23
CA ILE A 10 0.56 -22.34 4.25
C ILE A 10 0.81 -22.81 5.69
N LYS A 11 1.26 -21.92 6.57
CA LYS A 11 1.60 -22.27 7.97
C LYS A 11 0.38 -22.65 8.81
N LEU A 12 -0.78 -22.10 8.50
CA LEU A 12 -2.02 -22.38 9.20
C LEU A 12 -2.88 -23.42 8.48
N GLY A 13 -2.42 -24.00 7.36
CA GLY A 13 -3.20 -25.00 6.60
C GLY A 13 -4.56 -24.47 6.15
N VAL A 14 -4.64 -23.20 5.77
CA VAL A 14 -5.84 -22.55 5.22
C VAL A 14 -5.55 -21.99 3.84
N ILE A 15 -6.58 -21.52 3.13
CA ILE A 15 -6.40 -20.89 1.81
C ILE A 15 -6.26 -19.36 1.95
N PRO A 16 -5.58 -18.67 1.02
CA PRO A 16 -5.43 -17.21 1.08
C PRO A 16 -6.75 -16.43 1.19
N SER A 17 -7.84 -16.94 0.61
CA SER A 17 -9.17 -16.33 0.68
C SER A 17 -9.87 -16.50 2.04
N ASP A 18 -9.32 -17.30 2.97
CA ASP A 18 -9.78 -17.31 4.36
C ASP A 18 -9.31 -16.07 5.14
N PHE A 19 -8.37 -15.29 4.60
CA PHE A 19 -7.95 -14.00 5.15
C PHE A 19 -8.77 -12.85 4.58
N SER A 20 -9.13 -11.93 5.46
CA SER A 20 -9.82 -10.68 5.13
C SER A 20 -9.10 -9.48 5.76
N TYR A 21 -9.14 -8.36 5.06
CA TYR A 21 -8.47 -7.10 5.41
C TYR A 21 -9.19 -5.92 4.77
N ALA A 22 -9.01 -4.73 5.33
CA ALA A 22 -9.77 -3.56 4.89
C ALA A 22 -9.16 -2.83 3.68
N GLY A 23 -7.87 -3.04 3.38
CA GLY A 23 -7.21 -2.45 2.22
C GLY A 23 -5.72 -2.74 2.20
N LEU A 24 -5.09 -2.60 1.03
CA LEU A 24 -3.66 -2.83 0.87
C LEU A 24 -2.82 -1.73 1.55
N LYS A 25 -1.62 -2.09 2.01
CA LYS A 25 -0.61 -1.15 2.52
C LYS A 25 0.63 -1.17 1.63
N ASP A 26 1.46 -0.15 1.76
CA ASP A 26 2.67 0.00 0.96
C ASP A 26 3.67 -1.14 1.16
N LYS A 27 4.25 -1.63 0.06
CA LYS A 27 5.26 -2.71 0.11
C LYS A 27 6.59 -2.25 0.71
N LYS A 28 6.94 -0.97 0.52
CA LYS A 28 8.22 -0.38 0.98
C LYS A 28 8.00 0.52 2.19
N ALA A 29 7.47 -0.04 3.26
CA ALA A 29 7.22 0.66 4.52
C ALA A 29 7.13 -0.36 5.68
N ILE A 30 7.20 0.12 6.91
CA ILE A 30 6.71 -0.63 8.08
C ILE A 30 5.21 -0.34 8.18
N THR A 31 4.38 -1.38 8.14
CA THR A 31 2.93 -1.23 8.05
C THR A 31 2.22 -2.05 9.11
N TYR A 32 1.19 -1.44 9.72
CA TYR A 32 0.30 -2.10 10.66
C TYR A 32 -1.11 -2.17 10.07
N GLN A 33 -1.78 -3.30 10.27
CA GLN A 33 -3.17 -3.46 9.86
C GLN A 33 -3.86 -4.60 10.60
N ALA A 34 -5.17 -4.48 10.75
CA ALA A 34 -6.00 -5.59 11.18
C ALA A 34 -6.20 -6.58 10.02
N MET A 35 -6.20 -7.87 10.37
CA MET A 35 -6.62 -8.96 9.51
C MET A 35 -7.53 -9.90 10.30
N VAL A 36 -8.46 -10.56 9.62
CA VAL A 36 -9.26 -11.64 10.19
C VAL A 36 -9.04 -12.88 9.34
N VAL A 37 -8.76 -14.00 9.99
CA VAL A 37 -8.60 -15.32 9.36
C VAL A 37 -9.65 -16.27 9.89
N ARG A 38 -10.35 -16.96 8.99
CA ARG A 38 -11.36 -17.96 9.36
C ARG A 38 -10.72 -19.31 9.69
N LYS A 39 -11.42 -20.14 10.47
CA LYS A 39 -11.04 -21.54 10.79
C LYS A 39 -9.71 -21.68 11.54
N VAL A 40 -9.22 -20.61 12.15
CA VAL A 40 -7.96 -20.58 12.90
C VAL A 40 -8.26 -20.06 14.29
N THR A 41 -7.86 -20.82 15.32
CA THR A 41 -8.00 -20.40 16.72
C THR A 41 -6.84 -19.47 17.11
N PRO A 42 -7.02 -18.61 18.13
CA PRO A 42 -5.95 -17.80 18.69
C PRO A 42 -4.67 -18.59 19.03
N GLU A 43 -4.79 -19.76 19.66
CA GLU A 43 -3.65 -20.65 19.95
C GLU A 43 -2.87 -21.05 18.69
N ARG A 44 -3.54 -21.37 17.58
CA ARG A 44 -2.85 -21.76 16.34
C ARG A 44 -2.01 -20.62 15.76
N LEU A 45 -2.47 -19.37 15.89
CA LEU A 45 -1.68 -18.20 15.51
C LEU A 45 -0.47 -18.00 16.44
N LYS A 46 -0.65 -18.15 17.75
CA LYS A 46 0.44 -18.05 18.73
C LYS A 46 1.51 -19.12 18.49
N ASN A 47 1.11 -20.35 18.16
CA ASN A 47 2.04 -21.46 17.93
C ASN A 47 3.03 -21.21 16.77
N ILE A 48 2.67 -20.36 15.80
CA ILE A 48 3.54 -20.02 14.66
C ILE A 48 4.25 -18.66 14.82
N GLU A 49 4.11 -17.98 15.97
CA GLU A 49 4.64 -16.63 16.21
C GLU A 49 6.15 -16.52 15.89
N LYS A 50 6.96 -17.47 16.38
CA LYS A 50 8.41 -17.53 16.09
C LYS A 50 8.71 -17.67 14.60
N GLU A 51 7.84 -18.30 13.82
CA GLU A 51 8.02 -18.43 12.37
C GLU A 51 7.63 -17.16 11.63
N ILE A 52 6.60 -16.46 12.13
CA ILE A 52 6.18 -15.15 11.63
C ILE A 52 7.31 -14.13 11.82
N GLU A 53 7.95 -14.11 13.00
CA GLU A 53 9.08 -13.23 13.32
C GLU A 53 10.26 -13.44 12.37
N LYS A 54 10.59 -14.69 12.01
CA LYS A 54 11.63 -15.02 11.03
C LYS A 54 11.38 -14.39 9.65
N LYS A 55 10.13 -14.06 9.33
CA LYS A 55 9.74 -13.36 8.08
C LYS A 55 9.68 -11.84 8.24
N ARG A 56 10.22 -11.28 9.32
CA ARG A 56 10.17 -9.84 9.66
C ARG A 56 8.72 -9.34 9.76
N MET A 57 7.85 -10.19 10.29
CA MET A 57 6.46 -9.88 10.56
C MET A 57 6.19 -10.13 12.03
N ASN A 58 5.17 -9.45 12.57
CA ASN A 58 4.72 -9.65 13.94
C ASN A 58 3.19 -9.70 13.93
N VAL A 59 2.62 -10.54 14.79
CA VAL A 59 1.18 -10.60 15.06
C VAL A 59 0.94 -10.24 16.51
N PHE A 60 -0.06 -9.43 16.78
CA PHE A 60 -0.39 -8.97 18.14
C PHE A 60 -1.89 -8.68 18.23
N ASN A 61 -2.40 -8.50 19.46
CA ASN A 61 -3.83 -8.28 19.73
C ASN A 61 -4.73 -9.39 19.14
N ILE A 62 -4.28 -10.64 19.27
CA ILE A 62 -4.99 -11.82 18.75
C ILE A 62 -6.22 -12.08 19.61
N ARG A 63 -7.40 -12.07 18.99
CA ARG A 63 -8.68 -12.40 19.62
C ARG A 63 -9.64 -13.00 18.61
N SER A 64 -10.62 -13.76 19.09
CA SER A 64 -11.75 -14.17 18.28
C SER A 64 -12.65 -12.98 17.96
N VAL A 65 -13.24 -12.98 16.78
CA VAL A 65 -14.20 -11.99 16.31
C VAL A 65 -15.27 -12.70 15.49
N ASP A 66 -16.49 -12.14 15.49
CA ASP A 66 -17.63 -12.73 14.77
C ASP A 66 -17.63 -12.34 13.29
N ASP A 67 -17.14 -11.13 12.99
CA ASP A 67 -17.19 -10.55 11.65
C ASP A 67 -15.83 -10.58 10.92
N SER A 68 -15.90 -10.81 9.62
CA SER A 68 -14.79 -10.60 8.68
C SER A 68 -14.61 -9.12 8.33
N LEU A 69 -13.43 -8.75 7.84
CA LEU A 69 -13.17 -7.40 7.32
C LEU A 69 -13.57 -7.29 5.84
N ARG A 70 -14.11 -6.14 5.45
CA ARG A 70 -14.42 -5.82 4.05
C ARG A 70 -13.49 -4.76 3.50
N LEU A 71 -13.19 -4.83 2.20
CA LEU A 71 -12.45 -3.77 1.51
C LEU A 71 -13.17 -2.43 1.66
N GLY A 72 -12.43 -1.39 2.05
CA GLY A 72 -12.99 -0.07 2.35
C GLY A 72 -13.49 0.10 3.79
N GLN A 73 -13.47 -0.94 4.63
CA GLN A 73 -13.84 -0.86 6.06
C GLN A 73 -12.71 -0.26 6.91
N LEU A 74 -12.16 0.87 6.47
CA LEU A 74 -11.24 1.72 7.22
C LEU A 74 -11.57 3.19 6.95
N LYS A 75 -11.37 4.05 7.95
CA LYS A 75 -11.54 5.51 7.77
C LYS A 75 -10.35 6.15 7.03
N GLY A 76 -9.17 5.54 7.14
CA GLY A 76 -7.94 6.08 6.57
C GLY A 76 -6.70 5.38 7.13
N ASN A 77 -5.54 5.97 6.85
CA ASN A 77 -4.25 5.50 7.32
C ASN A 77 -3.55 6.63 8.08
N HIS A 78 -2.89 6.29 9.18
CA HIS A 78 -1.94 7.18 9.84
C HIS A 78 -0.56 6.94 9.26
N PHE A 79 0.19 8.01 9.00
CA PHE A 79 1.53 7.94 8.44
C PHE A 79 2.51 8.71 9.32
N ASP A 80 3.58 8.03 9.72
CA ASP A 80 4.77 8.65 10.30
C ASP A 80 5.86 8.66 9.23
N ILE A 81 6.20 9.85 8.74
CA ILE A 81 7.10 10.04 7.58
C ILE A 81 8.37 10.76 8.03
N VAL A 82 9.52 10.14 7.76
CA VAL A 82 10.83 10.78 7.95
C VAL A 82 11.37 11.23 6.60
N ILE A 83 11.45 12.55 6.39
CA ILE A 83 12.07 13.13 5.21
C ILE A 83 13.56 13.34 5.49
N ARG A 84 14.42 12.77 4.63
CA ARG A 84 15.89 12.81 4.77
C ARG A 84 16.51 13.66 3.67
N ASN A 85 17.75 14.10 3.88
CA ASN A 85 18.56 14.83 2.90
C ASN A 85 17.92 16.12 2.39
N LEU A 86 17.28 16.87 3.29
CA LEU A 86 16.72 18.19 2.97
C LEU A 86 17.84 19.16 2.61
N LYS A 87 17.65 19.89 1.50
CA LYS A 87 18.59 20.89 1.01
C LYS A 87 17.89 22.25 0.91
N LYS A 88 18.63 23.31 1.18
CA LYS A 88 18.17 24.68 0.93
C LYS A 88 18.00 24.87 -0.59
N GLN A 89 16.92 25.52 -1.01
CA GLN A 89 16.78 25.92 -2.41
C GLN A 89 17.77 27.03 -2.75
N ILE A 90 18.32 26.97 -3.96
CA ILE A 90 19.19 28.01 -4.50
C ILE A 90 18.29 29.24 -4.74
N ASN A 91 18.70 30.40 -4.22
CA ASN A 91 17.97 31.68 -4.27
C ASN A 91 16.77 31.83 -3.32
N ASP A 92 16.66 30.98 -2.30
CA ASP A 92 15.70 31.21 -1.22
C ASP A 92 16.33 32.05 -0.10
N SER A 93 15.74 33.21 0.18
CA SER A 93 16.20 34.11 1.26
C SER A 93 15.94 33.53 2.65
N ALA A 94 14.85 32.76 2.80
CA ALA A 94 14.51 32.12 4.07
C ALA A 94 15.49 30.99 4.41
N ASN A 95 15.70 30.73 5.69
CA ASN A 95 16.47 29.56 6.09
C ASN A 95 15.62 28.28 5.93
N LEU A 96 16.29 27.12 5.87
CA LEU A 96 15.62 25.84 5.61
C LEU A 96 14.56 25.51 6.67
N ARG A 97 14.77 25.89 7.94
CA ARG A 97 13.84 25.59 9.04
C ARG A 97 12.54 26.38 8.87
N GLU A 98 12.62 27.65 8.52
CA GLU A 98 11.45 28.49 8.24
C GLU A 98 10.59 27.91 7.13
N ARG A 99 11.21 27.50 6.01
CA ARG A 99 10.50 26.87 4.90
C ARG A 99 9.84 25.56 5.26
N ILE A 100 10.47 24.74 6.09
CA ILE A 100 9.87 23.49 6.58
C ILE A 100 8.63 23.80 7.43
N MET A 101 8.74 24.75 8.36
CA MET A 101 7.63 25.14 9.22
C MET A 101 6.46 25.72 8.41
N GLU A 102 6.76 26.58 7.44
CA GLU A 102 5.77 27.13 6.52
C GLU A 102 5.06 26.02 5.72
N ALA A 103 5.80 25.06 5.17
CA ALA A 103 5.24 23.95 4.41
C ALA A 103 4.32 23.08 5.28
N ILE A 104 4.75 22.73 6.50
CA ILE A 104 3.95 21.94 7.45
C ILE A 104 2.66 22.68 7.81
N GLU A 105 2.76 23.97 8.11
CA GLU A 105 1.59 24.78 8.50
C GLU A 105 0.61 24.94 7.35
N ASN A 106 1.10 25.11 6.11
CA ASN A 106 0.27 25.12 4.92
C ASN A 106 -0.51 23.82 4.74
N VAL A 107 0.15 22.66 4.85
CA VAL A 107 -0.52 21.35 4.74
C VAL A 107 -1.52 21.16 5.88
N LYS A 108 -1.20 21.60 7.10
CA LYS A 108 -2.10 21.50 8.26
C LYS A 108 -3.38 22.35 8.09
N LYS A 109 -3.24 23.59 7.61
CA LYS A 109 -4.37 24.53 7.46
C LYS A 109 -5.19 24.30 6.20
N LYS A 110 -4.52 24.02 5.08
CA LYS A 110 -5.15 23.98 3.74
C LYS A 110 -5.27 22.57 3.19
N GLY A 111 -4.61 21.59 3.80
CA GLY A 111 -4.51 20.24 3.26
C GLY A 111 -3.59 20.19 2.04
N PHE A 112 -3.90 19.28 1.13
CA PHE A 112 -3.20 19.09 -0.14
C PHE A 112 -4.21 18.63 -1.20
N VAL A 113 -3.85 18.76 -2.48
CA VAL A 113 -4.72 18.32 -3.57
C VAL A 113 -4.73 16.79 -3.64
N ASN A 114 -5.93 16.20 -3.61
CA ASN A 114 -6.11 14.75 -3.57
C ASN A 114 -5.93 14.09 -4.95
N TYR A 115 -4.71 14.10 -5.47
CA TYR A 115 -4.38 13.49 -6.74
C TYR A 115 -4.22 11.97 -6.66
N TYR A 116 -4.53 11.28 -7.76
CA TYR A 116 -4.00 9.95 -8.01
C TYR A 116 -2.49 10.06 -8.29
N GLY A 117 -1.67 9.47 -7.41
CA GLY A 117 -0.21 9.51 -7.57
C GLY A 117 0.31 8.58 -8.69
N PRO A 118 1.60 8.71 -9.08
CA PRO A 118 2.22 7.93 -10.16
C PRO A 118 2.13 6.40 -9.99
N GLN A 119 2.00 5.91 -8.75
CA GLN A 119 1.80 4.49 -8.48
C GLN A 119 0.50 3.94 -9.09
N ARG A 120 -0.52 4.78 -9.26
CA ARG A 120 -1.78 4.41 -9.93
C ARG A 120 -1.59 4.17 -11.43
N PHE A 121 -0.59 4.82 -12.01
CA PHE A 121 -0.30 4.82 -13.44
C PHE A 121 0.83 3.85 -13.82
N GLY A 122 1.41 3.13 -12.86
CA GLY A 122 2.51 2.19 -13.11
C GLY A 122 3.89 2.85 -13.07
N LYS A 123 4.21 3.55 -11.97
CA LYS A 123 5.51 4.20 -11.72
C LYS A 123 6.71 3.39 -12.26
N GLY A 124 7.48 4.00 -13.17
CA GLY A 124 8.69 3.43 -13.76
C GLY A 124 8.46 2.57 -15.01
N ARG A 125 7.23 2.54 -15.55
CA ARG A 125 6.92 1.92 -16.83
C ARG A 125 6.91 2.97 -17.94
N LYS A 126 7.27 2.52 -19.16
CA LYS A 126 7.23 3.34 -20.39
C LYS A 126 5.79 3.65 -20.80
N VAL A 127 4.88 2.70 -20.59
CA VAL A 127 3.44 2.85 -20.85
C VAL A 127 2.70 2.99 -19.53
N HIS A 128 1.85 4.02 -19.44
CA HIS A 128 1.00 4.25 -18.28
C HIS A 128 -0.36 3.53 -18.41
N THR A 129 -0.95 3.16 -17.28
CA THR A 129 -2.20 2.38 -17.25
C THR A 129 -3.41 3.13 -17.81
N ASP A 130 -3.42 4.45 -17.71
CA ASP A 130 -4.47 5.32 -18.27
C ASP A 130 -4.46 5.33 -19.81
N GLN A 131 -3.29 5.20 -20.44
CA GLN A 131 -3.19 5.12 -21.90
C GLN A 131 -3.83 3.83 -22.43
N ILE A 132 -3.60 2.70 -21.74
CA ILE A 132 -4.25 1.42 -22.04
C ILE A 132 -5.76 1.55 -21.82
N GLY A 133 -6.17 2.13 -20.69
CA GLY A 133 -7.58 2.37 -20.38
C GLY A 133 -8.29 3.23 -21.44
N LEU A 134 -7.64 4.29 -21.92
CA LEU A 134 -8.18 5.15 -22.97
C LEU A 134 -8.35 4.39 -24.29
N ALA A 135 -7.38 3.57 -24.69
CA ALA A 135 -7.48 2.75 -25.90
C ALA A 135 -8.65 1.76 -25.81
N LEU A 136 -8.84 1.13 -24.65
CA LEU A 136 -9.99 0.25 -24.40
C LEU A 136 -11.33 1.00 -24.51
N LEU A 137 -11.43 2.19 -23.90
CA LEU A 137 -12.65 3.01 -23.96
C LEU A 137 -12.97 3.50 -25.38
N LYS A 138 -11.95 3.71 -26.22
CA LYS A 138 -12.11 4.05 -27.64
C LYS A 138 -12.34 2.84 -28.54
N ASN A 139 -12.42 1.63 -27.97
CA ASN A 139 -12.52 0.38 -28.71
C ASN A 139 -11.33 0.10 -29.65
N GLU A 140 -10.16 0.71 -29.37
CA GLU A 140 -8.90 0.54 -30.11
C GLU A 140 -8.15 -0.73 -29.62
N MET A 141 -8.77 -1.91 -29.75
CA MET A 141 -8.30 -3.16 -29.11
C MET A 141 -6.84 -3.51 -29.45
N MET A 142 -6.46 -3.44 -30.73
CA MET A 142 -5.10 -3.74 -31.16
C MET A 142 -4.06 -2.83 -30.50
N LYS A 143 -4.40 -1.55 -30.29
CA LYS A 143 -3.53 -0.60 -29.62
C LYS A 143 -3.45 -0.88 -28.13
N ALA A 144 -4.57 -1.20 -27.49
CA ALA A 144 -4.58 -1.58 -26.07
C ALA A 144 -3.68 -2.81 -25.81
N ILE A 145 -3.75 -3.82 -26.68
CA ILE A 145 -2.91 -5.02 -26.61
C ILE A 145 -1.42 -4.65 -26.79
N LYS A 146 -1.07 -3.85 -27.80
CA LYS A 146 0.32 -3.40 -28.02
C LYS A 146 0.86 -2.61 -26.81
N LEU A 147 0.07 -1.68 -26.29
CA LEU A 147 0.42 -0.90 -25.09
C LEU A 147 0.65 -1.80 -23.86
N PHE A 148 -0.09 -2.91 -23.74
CA PHE A 148 0.00 -3.81 -22.60
C PHE A 148 1.11 -4.86 -22.71
N LEU A 149 1.26 -5.50 -23.89
CA LEU A 149 2.16 -6.65 -24.10
C LEU A 149 3.52 -6.26 -24.67
N THR A 150 3.58 -5.21 -25.49
CA THR A 150 4.81 -4.76 -26.18
C THR A 150 5.09 -3.29 -25.89
N PRO A 151 5.18 -2.87 -24.62
CA PRO A 151 5.41 -1.47 -24.26
C PRO A 151 6.80 -0.97 -24.67
N GLU A 152 7.74 -1.87 -24.90
CA GLU A 152 9.14 -1.57 -25.27
C GLU A 152 9.26 -1.12 -26.73
N ASP A 153 8.41 -1.65 -27.61
CA ASP A 153 8.37 -1.40 -29.06
C ASP A 153 7.80 -0.02 -29.45
N LEU A 154 7.36 0.76 -28.46
CA LEU A 154 6.71 2.07 -28.63
C LEU A 154 7.65 3.27 -28.48
#